data_AF-A0A7C4WEQ7-F1
#
_entry.id   AF-A0A7C4WEQ7-F1
#
_cell.length_a   1.000
_cell.length_b   1.000
_cell.length_c   1.000
_cell.angle_alpha   90.00
_cell.angle_beta   90.00
_cell.angle_gamma   90.00
#
_symmetry.space_group_name_H-M   'P 1'
#
loop_
_entity.id
_entity.type
_entity.pdbx_description
1 polymer ?
#
loop_
_entity_poly.entity_id
_entity_poly.type
_entity_poly.pdbx_seq_one_letter_code
_entity_poly.pdbx_strand_id
1 'polypeptide(L)'
;MASEAKIKLDKRNRQLFIYLTFFKEAEEYKPKGYLPVDVNENNVTILVDGTAYLFETSMEKLVLGYYYRRKSVQEKYDKLHGASSREKKVLRKLKERKKKSDIKWKIANIVVRTAHEKQHAIVLEKLGKKPANNMVKRIKDAQLRHRIFQASFKGIQNAIKEKAREYGVPVVPVNPRNTSKLCPVHSSHIAYDDSSRIGECSVGGELWHRDVAACWNILFRALRGDGSDAPSFAGLNVDGRLIPLASTAIHEPSALPKGLWARWKSLPQTLRYGFEQNEAVGINGVFSKVVELPHYSFGYSFGRKVYRYKIFKVYRIRGCHV
;
A
#
# COMPACT_ATOMS: atom_id res chain seq x y z
N MET A 1 -25.65 13.04 3.42
CA MET A 1 -26.05 13.35 4.81
C MET A 1 -25.46 12.29 5.76
N ALA A 2 -25.16 12.61 7.02
CA ALA A 2 -24.67 11.61 7.98
C ALA A 2 -25.79 10.61 8.30
N SER A 3 -25.47 9.33 8.33
CA SER A 3 -26.43 8.25 8.54
C SER A 3 -26.72 8.02 10.02
N GLU A 4 -25.73 8.25 10.89
CA GLU A 4 -25.90 8.24 12.36
C GLU A 4 -25.01 9.34 12.95
N ALA A 5 -25.49 10.01 13.99
CA ALA A 5 -24.70 10.96 14.78
C ALA A 5 -24.75 10.57 16.26
N LYS A 6 -23.59 10.53 16.93
CA LYS A 6 -23.49 10.37 18.39
C LYS A 6 -22.68 11.49 18.98
N ILE A 7 -23.08 11.98 20.15
CA ILE A 7 -22.41 13.06 20.86
C ILE A 7 -21.92 12.52 22.19
N LYS A 8 -20.67 12.80 22.54
CA LYS A 8 -20.09 12.49 23.85
C LYS A 8 -19.49 13.74 24.47
N LEU A 9 -19.94 14.08 25.67
CA LEU A 9 -19.39 15.17 26.46
C LEU A 9 -18.34 14.62 27.44
N ASP A 10 -17.12 15.15 27.36
CA ASP A 10 -16.09 14.98 28.38
C ASP A 10 -16.09 16.21 29.29
N LYS A 11 -16.89 16.12 30.37
CA LYS A 11 -17.06 17.21 31.35
C LYS A 11 -15.74 17.63 32.00
N ARG A 12 -14.85 16.66 32.28
CA ARG A 12 -13.58 16.91 32.98
C ARG A 12 -12.62 17.75 32.15
N ASN A 13 -12.60 17.56 30.83
CA ASN A 13 -11.72 18.32 29.93
C ASN A 13 -12.45 19.35 29.07
N ARG A 14 -13.72 19.66 29.39
CA ARG A 14 -14.60 20.59 28.67
C ARG A 14 -14.58 20.39 27.15
N GLN A 15 -14.76 19.15 26.74
CA GLN A 15 -14.66 18.72 25.34
C GLN A 15 -15.95 18.06 24.86
N LEU A 16 -16.39 18.48 23.67
CA LEU A 16 -17.45 17.81 22.94
C LEU A 16 -16.84 16.95 21.84
N PHE A 17 -17.23 15.68 21.80
CA PHE A 17 -16.91 14.76 20.73
C PHE A 17 -18.17 14.48 19.91
N ILE A 18 -18.16 14.86 18.64
CA ILE A 18 -19.24 14.53 17.68
C ILE A 18 -18.74 13.41 16.79
N TYR A 19 -19.44 12.27 16.82
CA TYR A 19 -19.19 11.10 15.99
C TYR A 19 -20.22 11.09 14.87
N LEU A 20 -19.80 11.41 13.65
CA LEU A 20 -20.63 11.29 12.46
C LEU A 20 -20.27 10.00 11.73
N THR A 21 -21.30 9.24 11.42
CA THR A 21 -21.21 8.00 10.65
C THR A 21 -21.78 8.23 9.27
N PHE A 22 -21.06 7.85 8.23
CA PHE A 22 -21.55 7.88 6.85
C PHE A 22 -21.50 6.47 6.27
N PHE A 23 -22.51 6.11 5.49
CA PHE A 23 -22.42 4.97 4.60
C PHE A 23 -22.04 5.42 3.20
N LYS A 24 -21.00 4.82 2.63
CA LYS A 24 -20.67 4.95 1.21
C LYS A 24 -20.90 3.57 0.59
N GLU A 25 -21.56 3.52 -0.55
CA GLU A 25 -21.58 2.35 -1.40
C GLU A 25 -20.60 2.59 -2.55
N ALA A 26 -19.73 1.63 -2.82
CA ALA A 26 -18.82 1.67 -3.95
C ALA A 26 -18.98 0.35 -4.72
N GLU A 27 -19.39 0.49 -5.98
CA GLU A 27 -19.42 -0.61 -6.94
C GLU A 27 -18.07 -0.68 -7.66
N GLU A 28 -17.57 -1.89 -7.92
CA GLU A 28 -16.39 -2.07 -8.77
C GLU A 28 -16.69 -1.64 -10.21
N TYR A 29 -15.90 -0.71 -10.76
CA TYR A 29 -16.02 -0.34 -12.17
C TYR A 29 -15.40 -1.41 -13.09
N LYS A 30 -15.84 -1.44 -14.36
CA LYS A 30 -15.16 -2.24 -15.39
C LYS A 30 -13.83 -1.58 -15.75
N PRO A 31 -12.68 -2.24 -15.55
CA PRO A 31 -11.38 -1.62 -15.79
C PRO A 31 -11.12 -1.42 -17.28
N LYS A 32 -10.47 -0.32 -17.64
CA LYS A 32 -9.99 0.02 -19.00
C LYS A 32 -8.56 -0.45 -19.26
N GLY A 33 -7.86 -0.89 -18.21
CA GLY A 33 -6.45 -1.30 -18.25
C GLY A 33 -6.00 -1.80 -16.89
N TYR A 34 -4.68 -1.95 -16.71
CA TYR A 34 -4.10 -2.57 -15.52
C TYR A 34 -3.00 -1.68 -14.92
N LEU A 35 -2.93 -1.72 -13.59
CA LEU A 35 -1.85 -1.13 -12.80
C LEU A 35 -1.15 -2.25 -12.02
N PRO A 36 -0.10 -2.87 -12.58
CA PRO A 36 0.76 -3.80 -11.87
C PRO A 36 1.46 -3.13 -10.70
N VAL A 37 1.49 -3.81 -9.55
CA VAL A 37 2.12 -3.32 -8.33
C VAL A 37 3.00 -4.42 -7.74
N ASP A 38 4.31 -4.19 -7.71
CA ASP A 38 5.26 -4.98 -6.96
C ASP A 38 5.51 -4.35 -5.58
N VAL A 39 5.47 -5.16 -4.53
CA VAL A 39 5.65 -4.70 -3.14
C VAL A 39 6.86 -5.40 -2.56
N ASN A 40 7.94 -4.64 -2.35
CA ASN A 40 9.19 -5.12 -1.82
C ASN A 40 9.44 -4.62 -0.37
N GLU A 41 10.56 -5.02 0.25
CA GLU A 41 10.85 -4.68 1.65
C GLU A 41 11.08 -3.18 1.81
N ASN A 42 11.79 -2.58 0.86
CA ASN A 42 12.22 -1.18 0.91
C ASN A 42 11.58 -0.28 -0.13
N ASN A 43 10.81 -0.82 -1.06
CA ASN A 43 10.16 -0.06 -2.11
C ASN A 43 8.80 -0.67 -2.49
N VAL A 44 8.00 0.12 -3.19
CA VAL A 44 6.82 -0.34 -3.92
C VAL A 44 6.95 0.19 -5.34
N THR A 45 6.84 -0.67 -6.32
CA THR A 45 6.98 -0.31 -7.74
C THR A 45 5.63 -0.46 -8.42
N ILE A 46 5.26 0.53 -9.23
CA ILE A 46 4.05 0.47 -10.06
C ILE A 46 4.42 0.67 -11.52
N LEU A 47 3.71 0.00 -12.43
CA LEU A 47 3.86 0.20 -13.87
C LEU A 47 2.67 1.01 -14.39
N VAL A 48 2.92 2.27 -14.74
CA VAL A 48 1.90 3.19 -15.27
C VAL A 48 2.23 3.43 -16.74
N ASP A 49 1.36 3.00 -17.64
CA ASP A 49 1.47 3.23 -19.08
C ASP A 49 2.87 2.87 -19.63
N GLY A 50 3.41 1.72 -19.21
CA GLY A 50 4.73 1.23 -19.63
C GLY A 50 5.92 1.83 -18.87
N THR A 51 5.71 2.83 -18.00
CA THR A 51 6.75 3.46 -17.19
C THR A 51 6.70 2.95 -15.75
N ALA A 52 7.84 2.46 -15.24
CA ALA A 52 7.94 1.97 -13.87
C ALA A 52 8.29 3.11 -12.89
N TYR A 53 7.49 3.28 -11.84
CA TYR A 53 7.74 4.24 -10.75
C TYR A 53 8.02 3.49 -9.46
N LEU A 54 9.19 3.72 -8.88
CA LEU A 54 9.67 3.03 -7.67
C LEU A 54 9.59 3.97 -6.46
N PHE A 55 8.71 3.68 -5.52
CA PHE A 55 8.52 4.46 -4.29
C PHE A 55 9.36 3.89 -3.15
N GLU A 56 10.42 4.60 -2.75
CA GLU A 56 11.25 4.18 -1.61
C GLU A 56 10.50 4.35 -0.29
N THR A 57 10.38 3.27 0.49
CA THR A 57 9.67 3.27 1.78
C THR A 57 10.61 3.38 2.99
N SER A 58 11.88 2.99 2.81
CA SER A 58 12.89 2.86 3.87
C SER A 58 12.42 2.02 5.07
N MET A 59 11.57 1.02 4.81
CA MET A 59 10.94 0.23 5.87
C MET A 59 11.93 -0.67 6.59
N GLU A 60 12.96 -1.20 5.94
CA GLU A 60 14.04 -1.94 6.60
C GLU A 60 14.71 -1.10 7.69
N LYS A 61 15.22 0.09 7.33
CA LYS A 61 15.89 1.00 8.28
C LYS A 61 14.99 1.34 9.45
N LEU A 62 13.69 1.53 9.19
CA LEU A 62 12.70 1.78 10.24
C LEU A 62 12.53 0.56 11.14
N VAL A 63 12.36 -0.63 10.58
CA VAL A 63 12.20 -1.89 11.32
C VAL A 63 13.40 -2.15 12.21
N LEU A 64 14.61 -2.12 11.66
CA LEU A 64 15.85 -2.34 12.39
C LEU A 64 16.07 -1.27 13.45
N GLY A 65 15.89 0.01 13.10
CA GLY A 65 16.05 1.12 14.05
C GLY A 65 15.12 1.01 15.26
N TYR A 66 13.88 0.54 15.07
CA TYR A 66 12.98 0.27 16.19
C TYR A 66 13.31 -1.02 16.94
N TYR A 67 13.77 -2.08 16.25
CA TYR A 67 14.23 -3.30 16.87
C TYR A 67 15.34 -3.03 17.89
N TYR A 68 16.42 -2.34 17.49
CA TYR A 68 17.52 -2.02 18.40
C TYR A 68 17.07 -1.12 19.56
N ARG A 69 16.21 -0.13 19.31
CA ARG A 69 15.65 0.71 20.38
C ARG A 69 14.83 -0.10 21.40
N ARG A 70 14.02 -1.06 20.94
CA ARG A 70 13.27 -1.95 21.84
C ARG A 70 14.23 -2.79 22.68
N LYS A 71 15.23 -3.39 22.03
CA LYS A 71 16.25 -4.21 22.69
C LYS A 71 16.97 -3.42 23.80
N SER A 72 17.46 -2.22 23.50
CA SER A 72 18.15 -1.39 24.49
C SER A 72 17.25 -0.93 25.65
N VAL A 73 15.95 -0.67 25.38
CA VAL A 73 14.99 -0.35 26.44
C VAL A 73 14.76 -1.58 27.33
N GLN A 74 14.57 -2.74 26.73
CA GLN A 74 14.31 -3.98 27.45
C GLN A 74 15.51 -4.38 28.31
N GLU A 75 16.72 -4.41 27.75
CA GLU A 75 17.97 -4.66 28.49
C GLU A 75 18.17 -3.70 29.68
N LYS A 76 17.79 -2.42 29.53
CA LYS A 76 17.89 -1.45 30.62
C LYS A 76 16.92 -1.75 31.77
N TYR A 77 15.68 -2.11 31.46
CA TYR A 77 14.65 -2.34 32.48
C TYR A 77 14.71 -3.75 33.08
N ASP A 78 15.13 -4.75 32.31
CA ASP A 78 15.37 -6.11 32.79
C ASP A 78 16.44 -6.13 33.89
N LYS A 79 17.53 -5.36 33.71
CA LYS A 79 18.59 -5.19 34.71
C LYS A 79 18.13 -4.50 36.00
N LEU A 80 17.08 -3.68 35.94
CA LEU A 80 16.68 -2.82 37.05
C LEU A 80 15.52 -3.39 37.87
N HIS A 81 14.51 -4.03 37.25
CA HIS A 81 13.27 -4.38 37.97
C HIS A 81 12.49 -5.60 37.44
N GLY A 82 13.03 -6.41 36.53
CA GLY A 82 12.20 -7.33 35.74
C GLY A 82 11.15 -6.59 34.91
N ALA A 83 10.36 -7.30 34.09
CA ALA A 83 9.42 -6.71 33.14
C ALA A 83 8.46 -5.70 33.82
N SER A 84 8.71 -4.39 33.62
CA SER A 84 8.04 -3.32 34.38
C SER A 84 6.99 -2.56 33.55
N SER A 85 6.00 -1.97 34.23
CA SER A 85 5.01 -1.07 33.61
C SER A 85 5.65 0.17 32.96
N ARG A 86 6.85 0.55 33.41
CA ARG A 86 7.64 1.68 32.87
C ARG A 86 8.21 1.38 31.48
N GLU A 87 8.71 0.16 31.26
CA GLU A 87 9.19 -0.30 29.95
C GLU A 87 8.08 -0.17 28.89
N LYS A 88 6.88 -0.71 29.18
CA LYS A 88 5.70 -0.61 28.31
C LYS A 88 5.33 0.84 27.99
N LYS A 89 5.49 1.77 28.96
CA LYS A 89 5.23 3.20 28.76
C LYS A 89 6.25 3.84 27.80
N VAL A 90 7.53 3.48 27.90
CA VAL A 90 8.59 3.93 26.99
C VAL A 90 8.36 3.38 25.58
N LEU A 91 8.11 2.08 25.46
CA LEU A 91 7.82 1.43 24.18
C LEU A 91 6.60 2.06 23.48
N ARG A 92 5.55 2.43 24.23
CA ARG A 92 4.39 3.12 23.66
C ARG A 92 4.73 4.52 23.12
N LYS A 93 5.69 5.23 23.71
CA LYS A 93 6.14 6.55 23.24
C LYS A 93 6.91 6.49 21.90
N LEU A 94 7.49 5.34 21.56
CA LEU A 94 8.22 5.13 20.30
C LEU A 94 7.33 5.29 19.05
N LYS A 95 6.00 5.07 19.17
CA LYS A 95 5.00 5.24 18.09
C LYS A 95 5.33 4.50 16.78
N GLU A 96 6.07 3.39 16.86
CA GLU A 96 6.50 2.59 15.71
C GLU A 96 5.33 2.19 14.80
N ARG A 97 4.27 1.61 15.40
CA ARG A 97 3.06 1.20 14.68
C ARG A 97 2.44 2.35 13.91
N LYS A 98 2.43 3.56 14.48
CA LYS A 98 1.90 4.76 13.81
C LYS A 98 2.74 5.12 12.59
N LYS A 99 4.08 5.11 12.69
CA LYS A 99 4.97 5.44 11.57
C LYS A 99 4.89 4.41 10.44
N LYS A 100 4.90 3.11 10.77
CA LYS A 100 4.69 2.03 9.79
C LYS A 100 3.33 2.17 9.09
N SER A 101 2.29 2.52 9.85
CA SER A 101 0.95 2.70 9.29
C SER A 101 0.84 3.92 8.39
N ASP A 102 1.53 5.01 8.69
CA ASP A 102 1.53 6.23 7.87
C ASP A 102 2.11 5.97 6.47
N ILE A 103 3.30 5.34 6.40
CA ILE A 103 3.95 4.95 5.14
C ILE A 103 3.03 4.05 4.32
N LYS A 104 2.49 3.01 4.97
CA LYS A 104 1.59 2.03 4.36
C LYS A 104 0.36 2.68 3.73
N TRP A 105 -0.33 3.57 4.47
CA TRP A 105 -1.55 4.20 3.99
C TRP A 105 -1.28 5.26 2.91
N LYS A 106 -0.15 5.97 2.98
CA LYS A 106 0.25 6.90 1.92
C LYS A 106 0.51 6.16 0.60
N ILE A 107 1.28 5.07 0.64
CA ILE A 107 1.48 4.22 -0.55
C ILE A 107 0.15 3.69 -1.08
N ALA A 108 -0.69 3.13 -0.22
CA ALA A 108 -2.00 2.61 -0.63
C ALA A 108 -2.85 3.69 -1.31
N ASN A 109 -2.85 4.91 -0.77
CA ASN A 109 -3.57 6.03 -1.34
C ASN A 109 -3.02 6.45 -2.71
N ILE A 110 -1.69 6.51 -2.88
CA ILE A 110 -1.06 6.83 -4.17
C ILE A 110 -1.49 5.79 -5.22
N VAL A 111 -1.24 4.51 -4.94
CA VAL A 111 -1.55 3.40 -5.86
C VAL A 111 -3.03 3.39 -6.26
N VAL A 112 -3.94 3.47 -5.28
CA VAL A 112 -5.38 3.39 -5.54
C VAL A 112 -5.89 4.61 -6.29
N ARG A 113 -5.39 5.81 -5.97
CA ARG A 113 -5.77 7.01 -6.70
C ARG A 113 -5.31 6.95 -8.14
N THR A 114 -4.06 6.55 -8.39
CA THR A 114 -3.54 6.37 -9.75
C THR A 114 -4.40 5.38 -10.53
N ALA A 115 -4.77 4.24 -9.94
CA ALA A 115 -5.64 3.26 -10.57
C ALA A 115 -7.04 3.83 -10.86
N HIS A 116 -7.64 4.51 -9.88
CA HIS A 116 -8.98 5.09 -10.00
C HIS A 116 -9.05 6.19 -11.08
N GLU A 117 -8.09 7.12 -11.07
CA GLU A 117 -7.98 8.22 -12.04
C GLU A 117 -7.83 7.68 -13.48
N LYS A 118 -7.11 6.57 -13.66
CA LYS A 118 -6.94 5.91 -14.96
C LYS A 118 -8.02 4.87 -15.29
N GLN A 119 -8.95 4.61 -14.38
CA GLN A 119 -9.93 3.51 -14.50
C GLN A 119 -9.26 2.14 -14.74
N HIS A 120 -8.13 1.88 -14.09
CA HIS A 120 -7.39 0.62 -14.18
C HIS A 120 -7.73 -0.35 -13.05
N ALA A 121 -7.59 -1.65 -13.29
CA ALA A 121 -7.57 -2.65 -12.23
C ALA A 121 -6.16 -2.76 -11.62
N ILE A 122 -6.07 -2.85 -10.30
CA ILE A 122 -4.80 -3.07 -9.62
C ILE A 122 -4.44 -4.56 -9.71
N VAL A 123 -3.24 -4.88 -10.19
CA VAL A 123 -2.74 -6.26 -10.23
C VAL A 123 -1.72 -6.45 -9.12
N LEU A 124 -1.97 -7.41 -8.23
CA LEU A 124 -1.12 -7.71 -7.08
C LEU A 124 -0.80 -9.20 -7.02
N GLU A 125 0.40 -9.52 -6.55
CA GLU A 125 0.74 -10.89 -6.20
C GLU A 125 -0.15 -11.47 -5.08
N LYS A 126 -0.57 -12.72 -5.23
CA LYS A 126 -1.37 -13.50 -4.28
C LYS A 126 -0.48 -13.99 -3.14
N LEU A 127 -0.34 -13.18 -2.10
CA LEU A 127 0.33 -13.59 -0.86
C LEU A 127 -0.58 -14.50 -0.01
N GLY A 128 -0.03 -15.62 0.47
CA GLY A 128 -0.74 -16.57 1.34
C GLY A 128 -1.10 -16.02 2.74
N LYS A 129 -1.59 -16.89 3.64
CA LYS A 129 -1.97 -16.49 5.01
C LYS A 129 -0.77 -15.96 5.81
N LYS A 130 0.39 -16.60 5.73
CA LYS A 130 1.62 -16.23 6.44
C LYS A 130 2.81 -16.21 5.46
N PRO A 131 2.91 -15.21 4.57
CA PRO A 131 3.91 -15.21 3.51
C PRO A 131 5.35 -15.16 4.06
N ALA A 132 5.56 -14.44 5.17
CA ALA A 132 6.84 -14.38 5.87
C ALA A 132 7.36 -15.77 6.29
N ASN A 133 6.49 -16.66 6.78
CA ASN A 133 6.90 -18.00 7.23
C ASN A 133 7.54 -18.83 6.11
N ASN A 134 7.01 -18.70 4.88
CA ASN A 134 7.54 -19.42 3.73
C ASN A 134 8.86 -18.82 3.27
N MET A 135 8.97 -17.49 3.27
CA MET A 135 10.18 -16.77 2.87
C MET A 135 11.36 -17.04 3.82
N VAL A 136 11.11 -17.14 5.13
CA VAL A 136 12.17 -17.35 6.14
C VAL A 136 12.57 -18.81 6.34
N LYS A 137 11.86 -19.79 5.73
CA LYS A 137 12.05 -21.22 6.01
C LYS A 137 13.49 -21.71 5.80
N ARG A 138 14.23 -21.10 4.86
CA ARG A 138 15.61 -21.46 4.49
C ARG A 138 16.65 -20.42 4.92
N ILE A 139 16.23 -19.35 5.60
CA ILE A 139 17.11 -18.25 5.97
C ILE A 139 17.66 -18.52 7.37
N LYS A 140 18.99 -18.61 7.51
CA LYS A 140 19.66 -18.80 8.80
C LYS A 140 19.88 -17.48 9.55
N ASP A 141 20.07 -16.37 8.83
CA ASP A 141 20.29 -15.05 9.42
C ASP A 141 19.08 -14.56 10.22
N ALA A 142 19.26 -14.43 11.55
CA ALA A 142 18.22 -13.99 12.47
C ALA A 142 17.74 -12.55 12.22
N GLN A 143 18.63 -11.66 11.79
CA GLN A 143 18.29 -10.27 11.48
C GLN A 143 17.46 -10.19 10.19
N LEU A 144 17.86 -10.93 9.15
CA LEU A 144 17.08 -11.03 7.91
C LEU A 144 15.70 -11.67 8.17
N ARG A 145 15.63 -12.71 9.03
CA ARG A 145 14.34 -13.27 9.45
C ARG A 145 13.47 -12.24 10.16
N HIS A 146 14.04 -11.49 11.11
CA HIS A 146 13.31 -10.43 11.82
C HIS A 146 12.76 -9.39 10.86
N ARG A 147 13.59 -8.95 9.91
CA ARG A 147 13.22 -8.03 8.83
C ARG A 147 12.05 -8.56 8.02
N ILE A 148 12.14 -9.77 7.47
CA ILE A 148 11.07 -10.37 6.64
C ILE A 148 9.76 -10.54 7.43
N PHE A 149 9.84 -10.93 8.71
CA PHE A 149 8.66 -11.02 9.57
C PHE A 149 8.00 -9.67 9.84
N GLN A 150 8.81 -8.63 9.98
CA GLN A 150 8.35 -7.27 10.24
C GLN A 150 8.03 -6.49 8.96
N ALA A 151 8.52 -6.97 7.81
CA ALA A 151 8.32 -6.38 6.53
C ALA A 151 6.83 -6.37 6.21
N SER A 152 6.35 -5.19 5.89
CA SER A 152 4.92 -4.90 5.81
C SER A 152 4.30 -5.34 4.49
N PHE A 153 4.88 -6.30 3.75
CA PHE A 153 4.40 -6.70 2.41
C PHE A 153 2.89 -6.92 2.38
N LYS A 154 2.42 -7.84 3.23
CA LYS A 154 1.01 -8.14 3.41
C LYS A 154 0.22 -6.96 3.98
N GLY A 155 0.85 -6.15 4.84
CA GLY A 155 0.25 -4.94 5.37
C GLY A 155 -0.07 -3.93 4.27
N ILE A 156 0.88 -3.65 3.38
CA ILE A 156 0.73 -2.75 2.23
C ILE A 156 -0.30 -3.29 1.27
N GLN A 157 -0.22 -4.57 0.87
CA GLN A 157 -1.24 -5.18 0.00
C GLN A 157 -2.64 -5.12 0.61
N ASN A 158 -2.78 -5.36 1.92
CA ASN A 158 -4.07 -5.24 2.60
C ASN A 158 -4.57 -3.81 2.60
N ALA A 159 -3.71 -2.82 2.87
CA ALA A 159 -4.09 -1.40 2.80
C ALA A 159 -4.49 -0.98 1.39
N ILE A 160 -3.79 -1.46 0.35
CA ILE A 160 -4.18 -1.25 -1.05
C ILE A 160 -5.55 -1.87 -1.31
N LYS A 161 -5.77 -3.14 -0.96
CA LYS A 161 -7.08 -3.81 -1.13
C LYS A 161 -8.20 -3.11 -0.39
N GLU A 162 -7.92 -2.63 0.81
CA GLU A 162 -8.86 -1.90 1.65
C GLU A 162 -9.23 -0.54 1.04
N LYS A 163 -8.22 0.20 0.57
CA LYS A 163 -8.42 1.50 -0.07
C LYS A 163 -9.04 1.36 -1.47
N ALA A 164 -8.68 0.33 -2.22
CA ALA A 164 -9.22 0.04 -3.56
C ALA A 164 -10.72 -0.18 -3.50
N ARG A 165 -11.14 -1.00 -2.53
CA ARG A 165 -12.52 -1.17 -2.11
C ARG A 165 -13.24 0.18 -1.95
N GLU A 166 -12.72 1.08 -1.11
CA GLU A 166 -13.34 2.40 -0.84
C GLU A 166 -13.60 3.23 -2.10
N TYR A 167 -12.79 3.04 -3.14
CA TYR A 167 -12.85 3.75 -4.41
C TYR A 167 -13.54 2.94 -5.52
N GLY A 168 -14.01 1.71 -5.25
CA GLY A 168 -14.56 0.83 -6.29
C GLY A 168 -13.51 0.38 -7.31
N VAL A 169 -12.22 0.38 -6.95
CA VAL A 169 -11.12 -0.06 -7.81
C VAL A 169 -11.03 -1.59 -7.78
N PRO A 170 -11.15 -2.27 -8.93
CA PRO A 170 -10.98 -3.73 -8.99
C PRO A 170 -9.55 -4.14 -8.65
N VAL A 171 -9.39 -5.27 -7.95
CA VAL A 171 -8.08 -5.85 -7.63
C VAL A 171 -7.99 -7.28 -8.15
N VAL A 172 -7.01 -7.54 -9.01
CA VAL A 172 -6.73 -8.84 -9.62
C VAL A 172 -5.53 -9.50 -8.94
N PRO A 173 -5.71 -10.60 -8.20
CA PRO A 173 -4.60 -11.35 -7.64
C PRO A 173 -3.93 -12.25 -8.72
N VAL A 174 -2.60 -12.28 -8.78
CA VAL A 174 -1.81 -13.16 -9.68
C VAL A 174 -0.82 -14.04 -8.91
N ASN A 175 -0.32 -15.09 -9.53
CA ASN A 175 0.64 -16.00 -8.91
C ASN A 175 2.02 -15.31 -8.71
N PRO A 176 2.58 -15.31 -7.49
CA PRO A 176 3.86 -14.65 -7.17
C PRO A 176 5.12 -15.35 -7.70
N ARG A 177 5.02 -16.55 -8.28
CA ARG A 177 6.21 -17.35 -8.60
C ARG A 177 7.03 -16.72 -9.74
N ASN A 178 8.34 -16.58 -9.53
CA ASN A 178 9.32 -16.19 -10.56
C ASN A 178 9.03 -14.86 -11.28
N THR A 179 8.26 -13.95 -10.68
CA THR A 179 7.95 -12.63 -11.26
C THR A 179 9.20 -11.77 -11.44
N SER A 180 10.17 -11.86 -10.53
CA SER A 180 11.39 -11.03 -10.58
C SER A 180 12.62 -11.73 -11.18
N LYS A 181 12.48 -12.94 -11.74
CA LYS A 181 13.62 -13.78 -12.20
C LYS A 181 13.63 -14.05 -13.70
N LEU A 182 12.50 -13.81 -14.36
CA LEU A 182 12.32 -14.12 -15.77
C LEU A 182 12.34 -12.83 -16.59
N CYS A 183 12.98 -12.88 -17.75
CA CYS A 183 12.92 -11.82 -18.73
C CYS A 183 11.46 -11.67 -19.20
N PRO A 184 10.86 -10.46 -19.10
CA PRO A 184 9.48 -10.26 -19.54
C PRO A 184 9.25 -10.52 -21.04
N VAL A 185 10.33 -10.46 -21.83
CA VAL A 185 10.33 -10.68 -23.28
C VAL A 185 10.54 -12.16 -23.58
N HIS A 186 11.66 -12.72 -23.10
CA HIS A 186 12.16 -14.03 -23.48
C HIS A 186 11.68 -15.18 -22.58
N SER A 187 11.07 -14.86 -21.43
CA SER A 187 10.75 -15.84 -20.38
C SER A 187 11.96 -16.67 -19.90
N SER A 188 13.17 -16.24 -20.22
CA SER A 188 14.44 -16.83 -19.81
C SER A 188 14.91 -16.27 -18.46
N HIS A 189 15.89 -16.92 -17.84
CA HIS A 189 16.44 -16.43 -16.58
C HIS A 189 17.22 -15.12 -16.79
N ILE A 190 17.02 -14.17 -15.87
CA ILE A 190 17.86 -12.98 -15.74
C ILE A 190 18.97 -13.30 -14.74
N ALA A 191 20.22 -13.13 -15.16
CA ALA A 191 21.39 -13.23 -14.30
C ALA A 191 21.59 -11.90 -13.57
N TYR A 192 21.40 -11.90 -12.25
CA TYR A 192 21.65 -10.74 -11.41
C TYR A 192 22.96 -10.92 -10.64
N ASP A 193 23.78 -9.88 -10.60
CA ASP A 193 24.88 -9.82 -9.64
C ASP A 193 24.34 -9.62 -8.22
N ASP A 194 24.97 -10.24 -7.22
CA ASP A 194 24.52 -10.18 -5.83
C ASP A 194 24.49 -8.74 -5.26
N SER A 195 25.31 -7.84 -5.81
CA SER A 195 25.39 -6.43 -5.43
C SER A 195 24.45 -5.52 -6.23
N SER A 196 23.87 -6.01 -7.34
CA SER A 196 23.11 -5.19 -8.30
C SER A 196 21.64 -5.59 -8.36
N ARG A 197 20.78 -4.59 -8.58
CA ARG A 197 19.39 -4.83 -8.98
C ARG A 197 19.21 -4.93 -10.48
N ILE A 198 20.28 -4.72 -11.24
CA ILE A 198 20.31 -4.85 -12.70
C ILE A 198 20.84 -6.23 -13.02
N GLY A 199 20.22 -6.90 -13.99
CA GLY A 199 20.67 -8.19 -14.46
C GLY A 199 20.45 -8.33 -15.95
N GLU A 200 21.18 -9.25 -16.57
CA GLU A 200 21.17 -9.48 -18.00
C GLU A 200 20.31 -10.71 -18.36
N CYS A 201 19.51 -10.56 -19.41
CA CYS A 201 18.75 -11.66 -20.00
C CYS A 201 19.70 -12.66 -20.67
N SER A 202 19.63 -13.95 -20.29
CA SER A 202 20.51 -14.98 -20.85
C SER A 202 20.28 -15.33 -22.33
N VAL A 203 19.27 -14.73 -22.97
CA VAL A 203 18.89 -15.01 -24.37
C VAL A 203 19.07 -13.77 -25.23
N GLY A 204 18.48 -12.64 -24.82
CA GLY A 204 18.47 -11.40 -25.59
C GLY A 204 19.50 -10.35 -25.16
N GLY A 205 20.25 -10.58 -24.07
CA GLY A 205 21.26 -9.65 -23.57
C GLY A 205 20.68 -8.35 -22.97
N GLU A 206 19.35 -8.22 -22.84
CA GLU A 206 18.76 -6.99 -22.30
C GLU A 206 19.02 -6.84 -20.81
N LEU A 207 19.29 -5.60 -20.40
CA LEU A 207 19.53 -5.24 -19.01
C LEU A 207 18.22 -4.83 -18.32
N TRP A 208 17.85 -5.57 -17.29
CA TRP A 208 16.62 -5.41 -16.55
C TRP A 208 16.86 -5.03 -15.10
N HIS A 209 16.26 -3.91 -14.66
CA HIS A 209 16.09 -3.69 -13.23
C HIS A 209 15.06 -4.69 -12.66
N ARG A 210 15.39 -5.35 -11.55
CA ARG A 210 14.60 -6.44 -10.93
C ARG A 210 13.15 -6.06 -10.66
N ASP A 211 12.92 -4.88 -10.09
CA ASP A 211 11.57 -4.42 -9.75
C ASP A 211 10.75 -4.04 -11.01
N VAL A 212 11.42 -3.67 -12.12
CA VAL A 212 10.78 -3.37 -13.41
C VAL A 212 10.36 -4.67 -14.11
N ALA A 213 11.25 -5.65 -14.18
CA ALA A 213 10.94 -6.99 -14.67
C ALA A 213 9.78 -7.62 -13.88
N ALA A 214 9.76 -7.45 -12.56
CA ALA A 214 8.67 -7.91 -11.70
C ALA A 214 7.31 -7.31 -12.12
N CYS A 215 7.23 -5.99 -12.30
CA CYS A 215 5.98 -5.34 -12.68
C CYS A 215 5.47 -5.78 -14.07
N TRP A 216 6.36 -5.93 -15.06
CA TRP A 216 5.99 -6.45 -16.38
C TRP A 216 5.49 -7.89 -16.31
N ASN A 217 6.17 -8.76 -15.54
CA ASN A 217 5.71 -10.14 -15.38
C ASN A 217 4.37 -10.23 -14.62
N ILE A 218 4.13 -9.36 -13.65
CA ILE A 218 2.82 -9.23 -12.99
C ILE A 218 1.75 -8.82 -14.01
N LEU A 219 2.04 -7.86 -14.89
CA LEU A 219 1.14 -7.46 -15.98
C LEU A 219 0.81 -8.63 -16.90
N PHE A 220 1.83 -9.32 -17.41
CA PHE A 220 1.64 -10.41 -18.35
C PHE A 220 0.87 -11.58 -17.76
N ARG A 221 0.98 -11.84 -16.45
CA ARG A 221 0.15 -12.85 -15.77
C ARG A 221 -1.32 -12.47 -15.76
N ALA A 222 -1.64 -11.19 -15.55
CA ALA A 222 -3.03 -10.73 -15.61
C ALA A 222 -3.58 -10.78 -17.04
N LEU A 223 -2.76 -10.52 -18.06
CA LEU A 223 -3.20 -10.52 -19.46
C LEU A 223 -3.34 -11.94 -20.03
N ARG A 224 -2.31 -12.77 -19.86
CA ARG A 224 -2.23 -14.11 -20.48
C ARG A 224 -2.96 -15.20 -19.68
N GLY A 225 -3.32 -14.90 -18.43
CA GLY A 225 -3.81 -15.89 -17.47
C GLY A 225 -2.66 -16.78 -16.99
N ASP A 226 -2.65 -17.11 -15.70
CA ASP A 226 -1.63 -17.96 -15.07
C ASP A 226 -2.24 -19.16 -14.32
N GLY A 227 -3.48 -19.52 -14.68
CA GLY A 227 -4.27 -20.55 -14.01
C GLY A 227 -4.86 -20.11 -12.65
N SER A 228 -4.77 -18.83 -12.28
CA SER A 228 -5.46 -18.26 -11.12
C SER A 228 -6.82 -17.65 -11.48
N ASP A 229 -7.55 -17.13 -10.48
CA ASP A 229 -8.85 -16.43 -10.64
C ASP A 229 -8.74 -15.10 -11.45
N ALA A 230 -7.57 -14.80 -12.02
CA ALA A 230 -7.38 -13.66 -12.89
C ALA A 230 -8.10 -13.89 -14.22
N PRO A 231 -8.91 -12.93 -14.72
CA PRO A 231 -9.57 -13.08 -16.00
C PRO A 231 -8.53 -13.19 -17.12
N SER A 232 -8.48 -14.33 -17.80
CA SER A 232 -7.65 -14.55 -18.99
C SER A 232 -8.26 -13.80 -20.17
N PHE A 233 -7.61 -12.73 -20.63
CA PHE A 233 -8.02 -12.04 -21.85
C PHE A 233 -7.15 -12.54 -23.01
N ALA A 234 -7.43 -13.78 -23.43
CA ALA A 234 -6.96 -14.26 -24.72
C ALA A 234 -7.55 -13.35 -25.82
N GLY A 235 -6.72 -12.50 -26.42
CA GLY A 235 -7.17 -11.60 -27.49
C GLY A 235 -6.43 -10.27 -27.62
N LEU A 236 -5.69 -9.82 -26.60
CA LEU A 236 -4.67 -8.79 -26.81
C LEU A 236 -3.43 -9.50 -27.35
N ASN A 237 -3.23 -9.43 -28.67
CA ASN A 237 -1.97 -9.79 -29.30
C ASN A 237 -0.90 -8.78 -28.86
N VAL A 238 -0.45 -8.91 -27.61
CA VAL A 238 0.78 -8.29 -27.13
C VAL A 238 1.93 -9.12 -27.71
N ASP A 239 2.10 -9.02 -29.03
CA ASP A 239 3.43 -9.06 -29.62
C ASP A 239 4.31 -8.17 -28.74
N GLY A 240 5.55 -8.57 -28.47
CA GLY A 240 6.48 -7.86 -27.56
C GLY A 240 6.67 -6.36 -27.82
N ARG A 241 6.10 -5.81 -28.89
CA ARG A 241 6.05 -4.39 -29.29
C ARG A 241 5.52 -3.40 -28.24
N LEU A 242 4.82 -3.83 -27.18
CA LEU A 242 4.35 -2.94 -26.10
C LEU A 242 5.37 -2.71 -24.99
N ILE A 243 6.39 -3.56 -24.89
CA ILE A 243 7.62 -3.20 -24.18
C ILE A 243 8.36 -2.26 -25.15
N PRO A 244 8.98 -1.16 -24.69
CA PRO A 244 9.88 -0.40 -25.55
C PRO A 244 11.07 -1.32 -25.92
N LEU A 245 10.90 -2.13 -26.98
CA LEU A 245 11.84 -3.14 -27.44
C LEU A 245 12.62 -2.58 -28.63
N ALA A 246 13.82 -2.09 -28.34
CA ALA A 246 15.01 -2.10 -29.20
C ALA A 246 16.12 -1.26 -28.54
N SER A 247 16.39 -1.48 -27.25
CA SER A 247 17.36 -0.68 -26.53
C SER A 247 18.19 -1.59 -25.63
N THR A 248 19.50 -1.64 -25.88
CA THR A 248 20.51 -2.12 -24.94
C THR A 248 20.60 -1.26 -23.67
N ALA A 249 19.91 -0.11 -23.62
CA ALA A 249 19.82 0.69 -22.41
C ALA A 249 19.01 -0.03 -21.32
N ILE A 250 19.47 0.16 -20.09
CA ILE A 250 18.95 -0.49 -18.90
C ILE A 250 17.50 -0.06 -18.67
N HIS A 251 16.60 -1.03 -18.48
CA HIS A 251 15.22 -0.76 -18.08
C HIS A 251 15.16 -0.33 -16.61
N GLU A 252 15.46 0.95 -16.34
CA GLU A 252 15.47 1.54 -14.99
C GLU A 252 14.12 2.14 -14.61
N PRO A 253 13.73 2.06 -13.32
CA PRO A 253 12.54 2.75 -12.82
C PRO A 253 12.81 4.23 -12.55
N SER A 254 11.78 5.04 -12.69
CA SER A 254 11.73 6.40 -12.12
C SER A 254 11.64 6.29 -10.59
N ALA A 255 12.80 6.36 -9.92
CA ALA A 255 12.89 6.27 -8.48
C ALA A 255 12.40 7.55 -7.80
N LEU A 256 11.49 7.39 -6.84
CA LEU A 256 10.92 8.46 -6.03
C LEU A 256 11.38 8.29 -4.58
N PRO A 257 12.40 9.07 -4.16
CA PRO A 257 12.85 9.09 -2.78
C PRO A 257 11.70 9.38 -1.82
N LYS A 258 11.75 8.77 -0.64
CA LYS A 258 10.72 8.92 0.39
C LYS A 258 10.35 10.37 0.70
N GLY A 259 11.34 11.27 0.67
CA GLY A 259 11.13 12.69 0.94
C GLY A 259 10.12 13.36 0.00
N LEU A 260 10.05 12.92 -1.27
CA LEU A 260 9.20 13.51 -2.30
C LEU A 260 7.73 13.13 -2.12
N TRP A 261 7.45 11.86 -1.83
CA TRP A 261 6.07 11.37 -1.75
C TRP A 261 5.54 11.27 -0.30
N ALA A 262 6.40 11.11 0.72
CA ALA A 262 5.94 10.95 2.10
C ALA A 262 5.56 12.27 2.79
N ARG A 263 6.01 13.42 2.24
CA ARG A 263 5.63 14.77 2.70
C ARG A 263 4.28 15.23 2.18
N TRP A 264 3.64 14.48 1.28
CA TRP A 264 2.22 14.65 1.01
C TRP A 264 1.45 14.43 2.31
N LYS A 265 1.19 15.53 3.02
CA LYS A 265 0.09 15.60 3.98
C LYS A 265 -1.12 15.05 3.25
N SER A 266 -1.92 14.21 3.91
CA SER A 266 -3.23 13.80 3.44
C SER A 266 -3.87 15.01 2.77
N LEU A 267 -3.98 14.98 1.44
CA LEU A 267 -4.48 16.11 0.67
C LEU A 267 -5.76 16.59 1.37
N PRO A 268 -5.89 17.87 1.74
CA PRO A 268 -7.20 18.45 1.86
C PRO A 268 -7.93 18.14 0.56
N GLN A 269 -9.23 17.89 0.62
CA GLN A 269 -10.06 17.82 -0.58
C GLN A 269 -9.92 19.12 -1.37
N THR A 270 -8.97 19.15 -2.30
CA THR A 270 -8.80 20.22 -3.28
C THR A 270 -8.41 19.57 -4.59
N LEU A 271 -9.42 19.05 -5.27
CA LEU A 271 -9.65 19.27 -6.69
C LEU A 271 -11.13 19.66 -6.80
N ARG A 272 -11.42 20.91 -6.41
CA ARG A 272 -12.56 21.64 -6.97
C ARG A 272 -11.99 22.40 -8.16
N TYR A 273 -12.36 21.99 -9.36
CA TYR A 273 -12.49 22.89 -10.49
C TYR A 273 -13.77 22.50 -11.22
N GLY A 274 -14.70 23.46 -11.30
CA GLY A 274 -15.97 23.36 -12.00
C GLY A 274 -17.21 23.30 -11.10
N PHE A 275 -17.94 24.42 -11.05
CA PHE A 275 -19.30 24.64 -10.51
C PHE A 275 -19.49 25.03 -9.04
N GLU A 276 -19.58 26.37 -8.90
CA GLU A 276 -20.53 27.19 -8.15
C GLU A 276 -20.65 27.13 -6.61
N GLN A 277 -20.99 28.32 -6.11
CA GLN A 277 -20.80 28.86 -4.76
C GLN A 277 -21.76 28.25 -3.73
N ASN A 278 -21.31 28.16 -2.48
CA ASN A 278 -21.91 28.84 -1.30
C ASN A 278 -21.35 28.29 0.03
N GLU A 279 -20.89 29.24 0.87
CA GLU A 279 -20.91 29.26 2.36
C GLU A 279 -20.12 28.18 3.17
N ALA A 280 -19.52 28.43 4.34
CA ALA A 280 -19.26 29.61 5.16
C ALA A 280 -18.00 29.36 6.04
N VAL A 281 -17.35 30.44 6.46
CA VAL A 281 -16.17 30.48 7.34
C VAL A 281 -16.54 30.09 8.79
N GLY A 282 -15.64 29.40 9.49
CA GLY A 282 -15.78 29.10 10.91
C GLY A 282 -14.42 29.02 11.62
N ILE A 283 -13.97 30.15 12.15
CA ILE A 283 -12.81 30.33 13.02
C ILE A 283 -13.17 29.75 14.39
N ASN A 284 -12.72 28.53 14.70
CA ASN A 284 -12.50 28.02 16.07
C ASN A 284 -11.83 26.64 15.96
N GLY A 285 -10.76 26.41 16.71
CA GLY A 285 -9.85 25.26 16.56
C GLY A 285 -10.51 23.87 16.57
N VAL A 286 -10.97 23.41 15.41
CA VAL A 286 -11.45 22.04 15.17
C VAL A 286 -10.23 21.14 14.96
N PHE A 287 -9.86 20.35 15.97
CA PHE A 287 -8.93 19.25 15.78
C PHE A 287 -9.72 18.01 15.34
N SER A 288 -9.78 17.76 14.03
CA SER A 288 -10.33 16.52 13.47
C SER A 288 -9.39 15.35 13.81
N LYS A 289 -9.88 14.35 14.52
CA LYS A 289 -9.19 13.05 14.62
C LYS A 289 -10.05 12.04 13.89
N VAL A 290 -9.75 11.84 12.60
CA VAL A 290 -10.37 10.77 11.82
C VAL A 290 -9.91 9.44 12.39
N VAL A 291 -10.83 8.70 13.00
CA VAL A 291 -10.63 7.30 13.39
C VAL A 291 -11.54 6.50 12.47
N GLU A 292 -11.07 6.27 11.25
CA GLU A 292 -11.71 5.38 10.29
C GLU A 292 -11.54 3.94 10.79
N LEU A 293 -12.64 3.35 11.26
CA LEU A 293 -12.75 1.92 11.49
C LEU A 293 -13.84 1.40 10.57
N PRO A 294 -13.51 0.93 9.36
CA PRO A 294 -14.52 0.48 8.43
C PRO A 294 -15.09 -0.87 8.87
N HIS A 295 -16.43 -0.93 8.95
CA HIS A 295 -17.19 -2.18 8.92
C HIS A 295 -17.68 -2.38 7.48
N TYR A 296 -17.53 -3.61 6.98
CA TYR A 296 -17.83 -3.99 5.61
C TYR A 296 -18.98 -4.99 5.55
N SER A 297 -19.94 -4.77 4.67
CA SER A 297 -20.88 -5.79 4.21
C SER A 297 -20.71 -5.99 2.70
N PHE A 298 -20.76 -7.25 2.27
CA PHE A 298 -20.51 -7.67 0.89
C PHE A 298 -21.82 -8.14 0.26
N GLY A 299 -22.12 -7.65 -0.95
CA GLY A 299 -23.26 -8.09 -1.74
C GLY A 299 -22.88 -8.26 -3.21
N TYR A 300 -23.55 -9.20 -3.89
CA TYR A 300 -23.50 -9.37 -5.34
C TYR A 300 -24.82 -8.85 -5.92
N SER A 301 -24.74 -7.87 -6.82
CA SER A 301 -25.90 -7.40 -7.60
C SER A 301 -25.48 -7.37 -9.07
N PHE A 302 -26.23 -8.06 -9.95
CA PHE A 302 -25.96 -8.12 -11.40
C PHE A 302 -24.50 -8.45 -11.80
N GLY A 303 -23.84 -9.36 -11.07
CA GLY A 303 -22.47 -9.77 -11.35
C GLY A 303 -21.38 -8.76 -10.93
N ARG A 304 -21.75 -7.64 -10.31
CA ARG A 304 -20.82 -6.62 -9.81
C ARG A 304 -20.69 -6.70 -8.29
N LYS A 305 -19.47 -6.44 -7.79
CA LYS A 305 -19.19 -6.39 -6.36
C LYS A 305 -19.54 -5.00 -5.84
N VAL A 306 -20.49 -4.96 -4.91
CA VAL A 306 -20.84 -3.72 -4.21
C VAL A 306 -20.35 -3.83 -2.77
N TYR A 307 -19.66 -2.79 -2.33
CA TYR A 307 -19.15 -2.69 -0.98
C TYR A 307 -19.80 -1.53 -0.25
N ARG A 308 -20.25 -1.78 0.98
CA ARG A 308 -20.78 -0.76 1.87
C ARG A 308 -19.75 -0.43 2.96
N TYR A 309 -19.38 0.85 3.07
CA TYR A 309 -18.39 1.36 4.02
C TYR A 309 -19.06 2.17 5.11
N LYS A 310 -18.71 1.91 6.36
CA LYS A 310 -19.04 2.79 7.50
C LYS A 310 -17.85 3.74 7.77
N ILE A 311 -18.01 5.02 7.45
CA ILE A 311 -16.99 6.06 7.68
C ILE A 311 -17.32 6.78 8.98
N PHE A 312 -16.34 6.90 9.89
CA PHE A 312 -16.48 7.61 11.15
C PHE A 312 -15.66 8.91 11.14
N LYS A 313 -16.32 10.05 11.27
CA LYS A 313 -15.67 11.33 11.53
C LYS A 313 -15.87 11.73 12.98
N VAL A 314 -14.77 12.02 13.67
CA VAL A 314 -14.80 12.51 15.06
C VAL A 314 -14.32 13.95 15.09
N TYR A 315 -15.22 14.83 15.50
CA TYR A 315 -14.94 16.24 15.72
C TYR A 315 -14.74 16.47 17.21
N ARG A 316 -13.64 17.12 17.57
CA ARG A 316 -13.35 17.55 18.95
C ARG A 316 -13.49 19.05 19.01
N ILE A 317 -14.49 19.53 19.75
CA ILE A 317 -14.70 20.94 20.04
C ILE A 317 -14.19 21.21 21.46
N ARG A 318 -13.34 22.23 21.62
CA ARG A 318 -12.81 22.67 22.92
C ARG A 318 -13.52 23.95 23.33
N GLY A 319 -13.74 24.11 24.64
CA GLY A 319 -14.23 25.37 25.19
C GLY A 319 -15.75 25.52 25.23
N CYS A 320 -16.51 24.42 25.14
CA CYS A 320 -17.95 24.48 25.41
C CYS A 320 -18.16 24.94 26.87
N HIS A 321 -18.72 26.14 27.04
CA HIS A 321 -19.47 26.50 28.24
C HIS A 321 -20.84 25.83 28.08
N VAL A 322 -21.24 25.05 29.09
CA VAL A 322 -22.60 24.50 29.17
C VAL A 322 -23.47 25.54 29.81
#